data_AF-A0A970C9C5-F1
#
_entry.id   AF-A0A970C9C5-F1
#
_cell.length_a   1.000
_cell.length_b   1.000
_cell.length_c   1.000
_cell.angle_alpha   90.00
_cell.angle_beta   90.00
_cell.angle_gamma   90.00
#
_symmetry.space_group_name_H-M   'P 1'
#
loop_
_entity.id
_entity.type
_entity.pdbx_description
1 polymer ?
#
loop_
_entity_poly.entity_id
_entity_poly.type
_entity_poly.pdbx_seq_one_letter_code
_entity_poly.pdbx_strand_id
1 'polypeptide(L)'
;MKKTLALLTALMMLALAPLSLAETVKLTENASGFDITVDLPAGATVSVQTNDDVPYTFVSFADETMPELYISVAPTEEYEEQTLADLSDDELDTLFAMLSADLDDPSYTMVTTAGGYECMVVEDNSATDSAIIALLYDGYFIQISVWNVNYDTLTDDDMTVAETMIDSLKIVEI
;
A
#
# COMPACT_ATOMS: atom_id res chain seq x y z
N MET A 1 22.53 -15.25 44.72
CA MET A 1 21.48 -14.21 44.74
C MET A 1 21.69 -13.05 43.76
N LYS A 2 22.91 -12.76 43.25
CA LYS A 2 23.14 -11.68 42.27
C LYS A 2 22.83 -12.05 40.80
N LYS A 3 22.89 -13.34 40.45
CA LYS A 3 22.66 -13.84 39.08
C LYS A 3 21.17 -13.96 38.69
N THR A 4 20.28 -14.08 39.67
CA THR A 4 18.82 -14.15 39.46
C THR A 4 18.19 -12.78 39.23
N LEU A 5 18.79 -11.71 39.75
CA LEU A 5 18.28 -10.35 39.56
C LEU A 5 18.54 -9.86 38.13
N ALA A 6 19.71 -10.16 37.56
CA ALA A 6 20.07 -9.75 36.19
C ALA A 6 19.18 -10.39 35.11
N LEU A 7 18.74 -11.64 35.31
CA LEU A 7 17.87 -12.34 34.36
C LEU A 7 16.44 -11.76 34.36
N LEU A 8 15.96 -11.29 35.52
CA LEU A 8 14.65 -10.65 35.65
C LEU A 8 14.64 -9.26 35.00
N THR A 9 15.73 -8.51 35.10
CA THR A 9 15.87 -7.19 34.46
C THR A 9 16.00 -7.30 32.94
N ALA A 10 16.67 -8.33 32.43
CA ALA A 10 16.74 -8.61 30.99
C ALA A 10 15.37 -9.00 30.41
N LEU A 11 14.56 -9.78 31.15
CA LEU A 11 13.18 -10.10 30.75
C LEU A 11 12.26 -8.87 30.76
N MET A 12 12.42 -7.96 31.72
CA MET A 12 11.65 -6.71 31.77
C MET A 12 12.01 -5.73 30.66
N MET A 13 13.26 -5.72 30.18
CA MET A 13 13.65 -4.88 29.04
C MET A 13 13.16 -5.41 27.70
N LEU A 14 12.94 -6.73 27.54
CA LEU A 14 12.28 -7.29 26.34
C LEU A 14 10.77 -7.00 26.28
N ALA A 15 10.13 -6.71 27.42
CA ALA A 15 8.69 -6.41 27.48
C ALA A 15 8.36 -4.92 27.26
N LEU A 16 9.39 -4.08 27.06
CA LEU A 16 9.27 -2.64 26.82
C LEU A 16 9.52 -2.27 25.36
N ALA A 17 9.43 -3.24 24.44
CA ALA A 17 9.31 -2.89 23.03
C ALA A 17 8.11 -1.93 22.91
N PRO A 18 8.30 -0.69 22.41
CA PRO A 18 7.17 0.18 22.16
C PRO A 18 6.27 -0.55 21.17
N LEU A 19 5.11 -0.98 21.65
CA LEU A 19 3.98 -1.31 20.78
C LEU A 19 3.59 0.03 20.16
N SER A 20 4.25 0.38 19.05
CA SER A 20 3.71 1.34 18.10
C SER A 20 2.39 0.75 17.65
N LEU A 21 1.29 1.18 18.28
CA LEU A 21 -0.04 0.89 17.77
C LEU A 21 -0.09 1.51 16.37
N ALA A 22 -0.39 0.69 15.37
CA ALA A 22 -0.57 1.17 14.02
C ALA A 22 -1.66 2.26 14.05
N GLU A 23 -1.33 3.44 13.53
CA GLU A 23 -2.25 4.57 13.52
C GLU A 23 -3.17 4.41 12.31
N THR A 24 -4.45 4.15 12.54
CA THR A 24 -5.44 4.10 11.47
C THR A 24 -5.73 5.51 10.95
N VAL A 25 -5.53 5.74 9.66
CA VAL A 25 -5.85 7.00 8.99
C VAL A 25 -6.93 6.78 7.93
N LYS A 26 -7.79 7.79 7.78
CA LYS A 26 -8.72 7.89 6.66
C LYS A 26 -7.96 8.51 5.48
N LEU A 27 -8.03 7.87 4.32
CA LEU A 27 -7.48 8.42 3.08
C LEU A 27 -8.33 9.60 2.63
N THR A 28 -7.71 10.54 1.90
CA THR A 28 -8.52 11.58 1.25
C THR A 28 -8.94 11.05 -0.10
N GLU A 29 -10.24 10.85 -0.28
CA GLU A 29 -10.84 10.42 -1.54
C GLU A 29 -11.91 11.41 -2.01
N ASN A 30 -12.14 11.45 -3.32
CA ASN A 30 -13.30 12.12 -3.92
C ASN A 30 -14.37 11.10 -4.31
N ALA A 31 -14.57 10.08 -3.47
CA ALA A 31 -15.66 9.14 -3.58
C ALA A 31 -16.90 9.67 -2.84
N SER A 32 -18.09 9.40 -3.37
CA SER A 32 -19.35 9.88 -2.77
C SER A 32 -20.12 8.81 -1.99
N GLY A 33 -19.69 7.54 -2.01
CA GLY A 33 -20.41 6.41 -1.41
C GLY A 33 -19.62 5.59 -0.37
N PHE A 34 -18.32 5.82 -0.21
CA PHE A 34 -17.50 5.09 0.76
C PHE A 34 -16.33 5.93 1.26
N ASP A 35 -15.82 5.54 2.42
CA ASP A 35 -14.56 6.02 3.00
C ASP A 35 -13.51 4.90 2.95
N ILE A 36 -12.24 5.23 2.74
CA ILE A 36 -11.13 4.28 2.87
C ILE A 36 -10.32 4.59 4.12
N THR A 37 -9.99 3.55 4.88
CA THR A 37 -9.06 3.64 6.00
C THR A 37 -7.94 2.61 5.87
N VAL A 38 -6.73 2.99 6.29
CA VAL A 38 -5.55 2.12 6.33
C VAL A 38 -4.81 2.30 7.64
N ASP A 39 -4.13 1.27 8.11
CA ASP A 39 -3.22 1.34 9.25
C ASP A 39 -1.83 1.77 8.77
N LEU A 40 -1.32 2.88 9.31
CA LEU A 40 -0.01 3.38 8.94
C LEU A 40 1.11 2.51 9.50
N PRO A 41 2.15 2.24 8.69
CA PRO A 41 3.36 1.62 9.18
C PRO A 41 4.03 2.46 10.29
N ALA A 42 4.72 1.80 11.21
CA ALA A 42 5.35 2.48 12.34
C ALA A 42 6.37 3.53 11.88
N GLY A 43 6.26 4.75 12.39
CA GLY A 43 7.16 5.85 12.03
C GLY A 43 6.84 6.54 10.70
N ALA A 44 5.74 6.14 10.04
CA ALA A 44 5.24 6.82 8.86
C ALA A 44 4.62 8.18 9.22
N THR A 45 4.67 9.10 8.25
CA THR A 45 3.98 10.39 8.26
C THR A 45 3.15 10.51 7.00
N VAL A 46 2.01 11.19 7.11
CA VAL A 46 1.08 11.37 5.99
C VAL A 46 1.03 12.83 5.58
N SER A 47 1.07 13.06 4.27
CA SER A 47 0.72 14.34 3.68
C SER A 47 -0.25 14.14 2.52
N VAL A 48 -1.12 15.11 2.29
CA VAL A 48 -2.09 15.08 1.19
C VAL A 48 -1.82 16.26 0.29
N GLN A 49 -1.71 15.99 -1.01
CA GLN A 49 -1.65 17.00 -2.05
C GLN A 49 -2.83 16.81 -2.99
N THR A 50 -3.38 17.90 -3.51
CA THR A 50 -4.45 17.83 -4.51
C THR A 50 -3.91 18.38 -5.81
N ASN A 51 -4.01 17.60 -6.88
CA ASN A 51 -3.70 18.05 -8.23
C ASN A 51 -4.90 17.77 -9.14
N ASP A 52 -5.36 18.79 -9.86
CA ASP A 52 -6.56 18.75 -10.71
C ASP A 52 -7.80 18.13 -10.03
N ASP A 53 -8.07 18.55 -8.79
CA ASP A 53 -9.16 18.03 -7.95
C ASP A 53 -9.07 16.52 -7.67
N VAL A 54 -7.91 15.88 -7.82
CA VAL A 54 -7.66 14.51 -7.36
C VAL A 54 -6.77 14.56 -6.12
N PRO A 55 -7.21 14.00 -4.97
CA PRO A 55 -6.38 13.91 -3.78
C PRO A 55 -5.36 12.78 -3.92
N TYR A 56 -4.13 13.08 -3.52
CA TYR A 56 -3.00 12.17 -3.50
C TYR A 56 -2.45 12.11 -2.09
N THR A 57 -2.47 10.92 -1.51
CA THR A 57 -1.98 10.69 -0.15
C THR A 57 -0.57 10.13 -0.23
N PHE A 58 0.39 10.84 0.34
CA PHE A 58 1.79 10.43 0.42
C PHE A 58 2.09 9.94 1.84
N VAL A 59 2.64 8.73 1.93
CA VAL A 59 3.10 8.11 3.17
C VAL A 59 4.62 8.02 3.11
N SER A 60 5.29 8.76 3.97
CA SER A 60 6.75 8.85 3.98
C SER A 60 7.34 8.59 5.36
N PHE A 61 8.62 8.26 5.42
CA PHE A 61 9.34 7.94 6.64
C PHE A 61 10.50 8.91 6.84
N ALA A 62 10.90 9.11 8.09
CA ALA A 62 12.10 9.88 8.40
C ALA A 62 13.40 9.14 8.01
N ASP A 63 13.33 7.81 7.88
CA ASP A 63 14.42 6.97 7.39
C ASP A 63 14.32 6.85 5.86
N GLU A 64 15.28 7.43 5.15
CA GLU A 64 15.31 7.46 3.68
C GLU A 64 15.60 6.09 3.06
N THR A 65 15.91 5.06 3.86
CA THR A 65 16.02 3.68 3.35
C THR A 65 14.67 2.97 3.25
N MET A 66 13.60 3.56 3.80
CA MET A 66 12.24 3.04 3.69
C MET A 66 11.61 3.54 2.39
N PRO A 67 10.64 2.82 1.81
CA PRO A 67 9.97 3.29 0.61
C PRO A 67 9.05 4.44 0.95
N GLU A 68 8.77 5.30 -0.02
CA GLU A 68 7.64 6.21 0.06
C GLU A 68 6.49 5.62 -0.75
N LEU A 69 5.28 5.73 -0.18
CA LEU A 69 4.07 5.20 -0.76
C LEU A 69 3.19 6.37 -1.21
N TYR A 70 2.70 6.26 -2.42
CA TYR A 70 1.78 7.22 -3.00
C TYR A 70 0.46 6.51 -3.27
N ILE A 71 -0.62 7.05 -2.71
CA ILE A 71 -1.95 6.47 -2.82
C ILE A 71 -2.86 7.43 -3.58
N SER A 72 -3.51 6.91 -4.61
CA SER A 72 -4.53 7.62 -5.36
C SER A 72 -5.83 6.84 -5.37
N VAL A 73 -6.94 7.57 -5.31
CA VAL A 73 -8.30 7.03 -5.41
C VAL A 73 -9.01 7.82 -6.49
N ALA A 74 -9.24 7.20 -7.64
CA ALA A 74 -9.78 7.86 -8.82
C ALA A 74 -10.96 7.07 -9.41
N PRO A 75 -12.06 7.73 -9.80
CA PRO A 75 -13.15 7.04 -10.48
C PRO A 75 -12.71 6.57 -11.88
N THR A 76 -13.28 5.47 -12.35
CA THR A 76 -13.10 4.93 -13.70
C THR A 76 -14.46 4.61 -14.33
N GLU A 77 -14.70 5.15 -15.52
CA GLU A 77 -15.92 4.87 -16.31
C GLU A 77 -15.85 3.50 -17.01
N GLU A 78 -14.66 2.92 -17.15
CA GLU A 78 -14.44 1.67 -17.88
C GLU A 78 -14.92 0.45 -17.09
N TYR A 79 -14.85 0.52 -15.76
CA TYR A 79 -15.11 -0.60 -14.85
C TYR A 79 -16.16 -0.26 -13.77
N GLU A 80 -17.23 0.45 -14.15
CA GLU A 80 -18.32 0.82 -13.24
C GLU A 80 -18.86 -0.41 -12.49
N GLU A 81 -19.01 -0.30 -11.16
CA GLU A 81 -19.53 -1.34 -10.26
C GLU A 81 -18.74 -2.67 -10.26
N GLN A 82 -17.56 -2.74 -10.89
CA GLN A 82 -16.75 -3.95 -10.96
C GLN A 82 -15.65 -3.99 -9.89
N THR A 83 -15.17 -5.20 -9.61
CA THR A 83 -13.93 -5.48 -8.88
C THR A 83 -12.95 -6.23 -9.77
N LEU A 84 -11.69 -6.37 -9.35
CA LEU A 84 -10.71 -7.15 -10.13
C LEU A 84 -11.16 -8.61 -10.35
N ALA A 85 -11.94 -9.18 -9.42
CA ALA A 85 -12.50 -10.53 -9.52
C ALA A 85 -13.51 -10.70 -10.65
N ASP A 86 -14.12 -9.60 -11.09
CA ASP A 86 -15.14 -9.59 -12.13
C ASP A 86 -14.54 -9.45 -13.54
N LEU A 87 -13.26 -9.08 -13.64
CA LEU A 87 -12.57 -8.87 -14.90
C LEU A 87 -12.18 -10.19 -15.57
N SER A 88 -12.34 -10.24 -16.88
CA SER A 88 -11.82 -11.31 -17.71
C SER A 88 -10.28 -11.24 -17.84
N ASP A 89 -9.67 -12.35 -18.26
CA ASP A 89 -8.22 -12.40 -18.50
C ASP A 89 -7.76 -11.32 -19.49
N ASP A 90 -8.54 -11.04 -20.55
CA ASP A 90 -8.22 -9.99 -21.55
C ASP A 90 -8.28 -8.57 -20.94
N GLU A 91 -9.21 -8.34 -20.00
CA GLU A 91 -9.33 -7.07 -19.26
C GLU A 91 -8.22 -6.90 -18.24
N LEU A 92 -7.85 -7.98 -17.53
CA LEU A 92 -6.68 -7.99 -16.64
C LEU A 92 -5.37 -7.74 -17.39
N ASP A 93 -5.19 -8.35 -18.57
CA ASP A 93 -4.03 -8.10 -19.43
C ASP A 93 -3.98 -6.63 -19.90
N THR A 94 -5.13 -6.05 -20.21
CA THR A 94 -5.25 -4.63 -20.59
C THR A 94 -4.89 -3.70 -19.43
N LEU A 95 -5.42 -3.99 -18.24
CA LEU A 95 -5.10 -3.24 -17.02
C LEU A 95 -3.61 -3.35 -16.68
N PHE A 96 -3.07 -4.56 -16.71
CA PHE A 96 -1.64 -4.80 -16.47
C PHE A 96 -0.78 -3.99 -17.43
N ALA A 97 -1.08 -4.02 -18.74
CA ALA A 97 -0.34 -3.25 -19.73
C ALA A 97 -0.40 -1.73 -19.50
N MET A 98 -1.51 -1.23 -18.94
CA MET A 98 -1.64 0.18 -18.55
C MET A 98 -0.76 0.52 -17.35
N LEU A 99 -0.80 -0.29 -16.29
CA LEU A 99 -0.03 -0.06 -15.07
C LEU A 99 1.47 -0.24 -15.28
N SER A 100 1.84 -1.15 -16.17
CA SER A 100 3.23 -1.51 -16.42
C SER A 100 3.87 -0.72 -17.57
N ALA A 101 3.20 0.31 -18.10
CA ALA A 101 3.62 1.01 -19.31
C ALA A 101 5.03 1.64 -19.20
N ASP A 102 5.42 2.04 -17.98
CA ASP A 102 6.71 2.68 -17.70
C ASP A 102 7.75 1.70 -17.09
N LEU A 103 7.44 0.40 -17.01
CA LEU A 103 8.32 -0.64 -16.47
C LEU A 103 9.06 -1.38 -17.61
N ASP A 104 10.26 -1.90 -17.33
CA ASP A 104 11.15 -2.52 -18.31
C ASP A 104 10.86 -4.02 -18.52
N ASP A 105 10.72 -4.80 -17.44
CA ASP A 105 10.40 -6.25 -17.46
C ASP A 105 9.29 -6.59 -16.46
N PRO A 106 8.08 -6.02 -16.64
CA PRO A 106 7.02 -6.14 -15.65
C PRO A 106 6.40 -7.53 -15.59
N SER A 107 5.95 -7.88 -14.39
CA SER A 107 5.07 -9.01 -14.13
C SER A 107 4.05 -8.64 -13.07
N TYR A 108 2.96 -9.40 -12.99
CA TYR A 108 1.99 -9.19 -11.92
C TYR A 108 1.63 -10.48 -11.20
N THR A 109 1.22 -10.31 -9.95
CA THR A 109 0.58 -11.35 -9.16
C THR A 109 -0.75 -10.85 -8.61
N MET A 110 -1.69 -11.77 -8.40
CA MET A 110 -2.96 -11.48 -7.76
C MET A 110 -2.88 -11.89 -6.30
N VAL A 111 -3.19 -10.95 -5.41
CA VAL A 111 -3.22 -11.17 -3.95
C VAL A 111 -4.60 -10.80 -3.42
N THR A 112 -4.98 -11.41 -2.29
CA THR A 112 -6.22 -11.06 -1.60
C THR A 112 -5.87 -10.50 -0.23
N THR A 113 -6.33 -9.29 0.05
CA THR A 113 -6.18 -8.63 1.35
C THR A 113 -6.97 -9.37 2.44
N ALA A 114 -6.66 -9.11 3.71
CA ALA A 114 -7.40 -9.60 4.86
C ALA A 114 -8.87 -9.12 4.87
N GLY A 115 -9.15 -7.99 4.21
CA GLY A 115 -10.50 -7.48 3.95
C GLY A 115 -11.28 -8.25 2.88
N GLY A 116 -10.63 -9.16 2.15
CA GLY A 116 -11.25 -9.96 1.08
C GLY A 116 -11.23 -9.28 -0.29
N TYR A 117 -10.52 -8.16 -0.45
CA TYR A 117 -10.38 -7.48 -1.73
C TYR A 117 -9.21 -8.07 -2.53
N GLU A 118 -9.43 -8.31 -3.82
CA GLU A 118 -8.35 -8.70 -4.73
C GLU A 118 -7.55 -7.48 -5.18
N CYS A 119 -6.23 -7.64 -5.22
CA CYS A 119 -5.29 -6.65 -5.69
C CYS A 119 -4.39 -7.26 -6.76
N MET A 120 -4.04 -6.46 -7.75
CA MET A 120 -2.98 -6.74 -8.71
C MET A 120 -1.69 -6.07 -8.21
N VAL A 121 -0.69 -6.86 -7.87
CA VAL A 121 0.65 -6.39 -7.51
C VAL A 121 1.51 -6.47 -8.76
N VAL A 122 1.90 -5.33 -9.29
CA VAL A 122 2.73 -5.15 -10.48
C VAL A 122 4.14 -4.77 -10.03
N GLU A 123 5.10 -5.63 -10.37
CA GLU A 123 6.51 -5.47 -10.07
C GLU A 123 7.33 -5.58 -11.35
N ASP A 124 8.57 -5.12 -11.32
CA ASP A 124 9.52 -5.30 -12.40
C ASP A 124 10.56 -6.36 -12.01
N ASN A 125 10.82 -7.32 -12.89
CA ASN A 125 11.86 -8.33 -12.67
C ASN A 125 13.28 -7.78 -12.89
N SER A 126 13.38 -6.56 -13.41
CA SER A 126 14.63 -5.81 -13.50
C SER A 126 14.93 -5.03 -12.21
N ALA A 127 16.10 -4.39 -12.17
CA ALA A 127 16.47 -3.55 -11.05
C ALA A 127 15.73 -2.21 -11.12
N THR A 128 14.47 -2.19 -10.66
CA THR A 128 13.63 -0.99 -10.60
C THR A 128 13.52 -0.43 -9.18
N ASP A 129 13.28 0.86 -9.08
CA ASP A 129 13.00 1.58 -7.84
C ASP A 129 11.50 1.75 -7.59
N SER A 130 10.63 1.15 -8.40
CA SER A 130 9.17 1.35 -8.32
C SER A 130 8.33 0.09 -8.52
N ALA A 131 7.19 0.04 -7.86
CA ALA A 131 6.18 -1.01 -7.99
C ALA A 131 4.78 -0.43 -7.79
N ILE A 132 3.74 -1.16 -8.20
CA ILE A 132 2.36 -0.70 -8.13
C ILE A 132 1.47 -1.80 -7.55
N ILE A 133 0.62 -1.44 -6.59
CA ILE A 133 -0.47 -2.28 -6.12
C ILE A 133 -1.78 -1.60 -6.54
N ALA A 134 -2.61 -2.31 -7.29
CA ALA A 134 -3.87 -1.83 -7.80
C ALA A 134 -5.04 -2.63 -7.25
N LEU A 135 -6.11 -1.93 -6.92
CA LEU A 135 -7.40 -2.50 -6.52
C LEU A 135 -8.52 -1.74 -7.22
N LEU A 136 -9.56 -2.48 -7.62
CA LEU A 136 -10.77 -1.91 -8.19
C LEU A 136 -11.93 -2.17 -7.24
N TYR A 137 -12.65 -1.12 -6.87
CA TYR A 137 -13.84 -1.20 -6.03
C TYR A 137 -14.90 -0.22 -6.49
N ASP A 138 -16.07 -0.74 -6.87
CA ASP A 138 -17.27 0.05 -7.19
C ASP A 138 -17.00 1.19 -8.21
N GLY A 139 -16.23 0.88 -9.26
CA GLY A 139 -15.84 1.89 -10.26
C GLY A 139 -14.78 2.89 -9.79
N TYR A 140 -14.05 2.62 -8.71
CA TYR A 140 -12.89 3.40 -8.28
C TYR A 140 -11.62 2.57 -8.34
N PHE A 141 -10.61 3.15 -8.97
CA PHE A 141 -9.25 2.65 -8.97
C PHE A 141 -8.52 3.17 -7.74
N ILE A 142 -8.08 2.24 -6.90
CA ILE A 142 -7.29 2.50 -5.70
C ILE A 142 -5.88 1.98 -5.99
N GLN A 143 -4.95 2.89 -6.19
CA GLN A 143 -3.57 2.58 -6.55
C GLN A 143 -2.63 2.98 -5.43
N ILE A 144 -1.69 2.09 -5.10
CA ILE A 144 -0.51 2.39 -4.28
C ILE A 144 0.71 2.25 -5.17
N SER A 145 1.39 3.35 -5.45
CA SER A 145 2.74 3.31 -6.02
C SER A 145 3.75 3.27 -4.89
N VAL A 146 4.70 2.35 -4.98
CA VAL A 146 5.83 2.21 -4.08
C VAL A 146 7.04 2.75 -4.81
N TRP A 147 7.83 3.62 -4.18
CA TRP A 147 9.12 4.02 -4.74
C TRP A 147 10.24 4.06 -3.70
N ASN A 148 11.47 3.86 -4.15
CA ASN A 148 12.65 4.17 -3.37
C ASN A 148 13.13 5.59 -3.70
N VAL A 149 13.13 6.50 -2.73
CA VAL A 149 13.49 7.91 -2.94
C VAL A 149 14.94 8.13 -3.36
N ASN A 150 15.82 7.14 -3.14
CA ASN A 150 17.22 7.18 -3.56
C ASN A 150 17.45 6.58 -4.95
N TYR A 151 16.39 6.13 -5.64
CA TYR A 151 16.45 5.43 -6.92
C TYR A 151 17.21 4.10 -6.84
N ASP A 152 17.34 3.55 -5.63
CA ASP A 152 17.87 2.20 -5.42
C ASP A 152 16.79 1.16 -5.73
N THR A 153 17.22 -0.05 -6.06
CA THR A 153 16.29 -1.16 -6.33
C THR A 153 15.41 -1.44 -5.12
N LEU A 154 14.10 -1.59 -5.34
CA LEU A 154 13.17 -2.02 -4.29
C LEU A 154 13.56 -3.39 -3.74
N THR A 155 13.41 -3.53 -2.43
CA THR A 155 13.66 -4.75 -1.69
C THR A 155 12.36 -5.42 -1.26
N ASP A 156 12.43 -6.70 -0.91
CA ASP A 156 11.28 -7.43 -0.33
C ASP A 156 10.73 -6.73 0.93
N ASP A 157 11.59 -6.07 1.72
CA ASP A 157 11.18 -5.32 2.90
C ASP A 157 10.35 -4.07 2.50
N ASP A 158 10.71 -3.39 1.41
CA ASP A 158 9.96 -2.25 0.88
C ASP A 158 8.55 -2.67 0.43
N MET A 159 8.47 -3.79 -0.30
CA MET A 159 7.19 -4.36 -0.73
C MET A 159 6.36 -4.84 0.45
N THR A 160 6.98 -5.43 1.48
CA THR A 160 6.29 -5.85 2.71
C THR A 160 5.61 -4.67 3.41
N VAL A 161 6.20 -3.47 3.37
CA VAL A 161 5.59 -2.26 3.95
C VAL A 161 4.31 -1.89 3.19
N ALA A 162 4.36 -1.88 1.85
CA ALA A 162 3.20 -1.58 1.02
C ALA A 162 2.09 -2.63 1.16
N GLU A 163 2.47 -3.91 1.12
CA GLU A 163 1.56 -5.06 1.29
C GLU A 163 0.88 -5.04 2.66
N THR A 164 1.60 -4.75 3.73
CA THR A 164 1.01 -4.64 5.08
C THR A 164 -0.01 -3.50 5.14
N MET A 165 0.26 -2.39 4.48
CA MET A 165 -0.65 -1.26 4.45
C MET A 165 -1.92 -1.58 3.66
N ILE A 166 -1.82 -2.19 2.47
CA ILE A 166 -3.02 -2.59 1.70
C ILE A 166 -3.79 -3.72 2.39
N ASP A 167 -3.12 -4.64 3.10
CA ASP A 167 -3.79 -5.70 3.87
C ASP A 167 -4.65 -5.14 5.01
N SER A 168 -4.27 -3.98 5.55
CA SER A 168 -5.03 -3.26 6.57
C SER A 168 -6.20 -2.44 6.02
N LEU A 169 -6.30 -2.30 4.69
CA LEU A 169 -7.30 -1.47 4.03
C LEU A 169 -8.72 -1.91 4.38
N LYS A 170 -9.54 -0.95 4.75
CA LYS A 170 -10.97 -1.13 4.99
C LYS A 170 -11.76 -0.09 4.22
N ILE A 171 -12.71 -0.56 3.44
CA ILE A 171 -13.71 0.27 2.75
C ILE A 171 -14.98 0.27 3.61
N VAL A 172 -15.47 1.47 3.92
CA VAL A 172 -16.64 1.68 4.79
C VAL A 172 -17.69 2.45 3.99
N GLU A 173 -18.80 1.80 3.67
CA GLU A 173 -19.94 2.44 3.00
C GLU A 173 -20.56 3.55 3.87
N ILE A 174 -21.04 4.63 3.24
CA ILE A 174 -21.59 5.83 3.90
C ILE A 174 -23.10 5.97 3.67
#